data_AF-A0A7C3YN14-F1
#
_entry.id   AF-A0A7C3YN14-F1
#
_cell.length_a   1.000
_cell.length_b   1.000
_cell.length_c   1.000
_cell.angle_alpha   90.00
_cell.angle_beta   90.00
_cell.angle_gamma   90.00
#
_symmetry.space_group_name_H-M   'P 1'
#
loop_
_entity.id
_entity.type
_entity.pdbx_description
1 polymer ?
#
loop_
_entity_poly.entity_id
_entity_poly.type
_entity_poly.pdbx_seq_one_letter_code
_entity_poly.pdbx_strand_id
1 'polypeptide(L)'
;MTKLIICLLLVFLNLVVTNVIFGDTKTGAVILKQIFSARAESMGNAFTGIADDINSVFYNPAGLISVKSKELLAGYVQTVGDTNIQVVSITKAFDQGILHNKETLAFSICSLQSGIIEVNLTDPDDTFRETKLYQAEKDYLVIVSYARKFGETISAGTNIKLIQSTLVEMYSAIVSGFDIGLLYKKNNLGLGLCLQNIGQEIKYKEVGDPLPLNMRIGAGVTTPFGLVAVDFISDLENEIKLNLGTEYRIKDIIMLRLGYKIWYDLDTFSFGLGINWKYIKFDFGLSLLSRFNYTYRTNVIFQF
;
A
#
# COMPACT_ATOMS: atom_id res chain seq x y z
N MET A 1 -18.76 -23.76 12.60
CA MET A 1 -17.47 -23.13 12.23
C MET A 1 -17.57 -21.62 12.03
N THR A 2 -18.51 -21.09 11.23
CA THR A 2 -18.62 -19.64 10.95
C THR A 2 -18.82 -18.77 12.21
N LYS A 3 -19.61 -19.21 13.18
CA LYS A 3 -19.82 -18.50 14.47
C LYS A 3 -18.56 -18.44 15.35
N LEU A 4 -17.71 -19.48 15.29
CA LEU A 4 -16.48 -19.56 16.07
C LEU A 4 -15.41 -18.60 15.54
N ILE A 5 -15.33 -18.45 14.22
CA ILE A 5 -14.43 -17.51 13.55
C ILE A 5 -14.85 -16.07 13.82
N ILE A 6 -16.16 -15.78 13.80
CA ILE A 6 -16.69 -14.45 14.16
C ILE A 6 -16.38 -14.14 15.63
N CYS A 7 -16.55 -15.09 16.54
CA CYS A 7 -16.14 -14.91 17.95
C CYS A 7 -14.64 -14.67 18.09
N LEU A 8 -13.79 -15.42 17.39
CA LEU A 8 -12.33 -15.23 17.43
C LEU A 8 -11.90 -13.87 16.86
N LEU A 9 -12.56 -13.40 15.79
CA LEU A 9 -12.37 -12.06 15.23
C LEU A 9 -12.82 -10.96 16.20
N LEU A 10 -13.95 -11.13 16.89
CA LEU A 10 -14.45 -10.18 17.88
C LEU A 10 -13.59 -10.16 19.15
N VAL A 11 -13.06 -11.30 19.57
CA VAL A 11 -12.13 -11.42 20.71
C VAL A 11 -10.77 -10.81 20.35
N PHE A 12 -10.26 -11.06 19.14
CA PHE A 12 -9.04 -10.42 18.64
C PHE A 12 -9.22 -8.90 18.51
N LEU A 13 -10.37 -8.44 18.00
CA LEU A 13 -10.70 -7.02 17.91
C LEU A 13 -10.79 -6.37 19.30
N ASN A 14 -11.34 -7.06 20.31
CA ASN A 14 -11.35 -6.56 21.70
C ASN A 14 -9.95 -6.53 22.35
N LEU A 15 -9.08 -7.50 22.03
CA LEU A 15 -7.70 -7.55 22.52
C LEU A 15 -6.78 -6.49 21.88
N VAL A 16 -7.11 -6.01 20.69
CA VAL A 16 -6.37 -4.92 20.03
C VAL A 16 -6.85 -3.54 20.49
N VAL A 17 -8.10 -3.42 20.94
CA VAL A 17 -8.68 -2.17 21.46
C VAL A 17 -8.21 -1.83 22.89
N THR A 18 -7.47 -2.73 23.57
CA THR A 18 -6.77 -2.36 24.81
C THR A 18 -5.53 -1.53 24.48
N ASN A 19 -5.68 -0.20 24.66
CA ASN A 19 -4.70 0.87 24.48
C ASN A 19 -3.23 0.45 24.65
N VAL A 20 -2.52 0.29 23.53
CA VAL A 20 -1.07 0.43 23.55
C VAL A 20 -0.77 1.89 23.26
N ILE A 21 -0.56 2.67 24.33
CA ILE A 21 -0.11 4.06 24.22
C ILE A 21 1.36 4.01 23.81
N PHE A 22 1.62 4.05 22.50
CA PHE A 22 2.93 4.41 22.00
C PHE A 22 3.03 5.94 22.03
N GLY A 23 4.13 6.47 22.57
CA GLY A 23 4.40 7.91 22.54
C GLY A 23 4.52 8.40 21.10
N ASP A 24 4.56 9.73 20.92
CA ASP A 24 4.76 10.41 19.63
C ASP A 24 6.03 9.88 18.95
N THR A 25 5.88 8.85 18.10
CA THR A 25 6.97 8.05 17.56
C THR A 25 7.00 8.25 16.06
N LYS A 26 7.97 9.03 15.58
CA LYS A 26 8.22 9.16 14.14
C LYS A 26 8.75 7.83 13.62
N THR A 27 8.17 7.34 12.54
CA THR A 27 8.59 6.09 11.89
C THR A 27 9.49 6.37 10.68
N GLY A 28 10.50 5.53 10.44
CA GLY A 28 11.40 5.61 9.29
C GLY A 28 10.88 4.93 8.03
N ALA A 29 11.75 4.73 7.03
CA ALA A 29 11.47 4.07 5.76
C ALA A 29 10.25 4.66 5.02
N VAL A 30 10.38 5.89 4.53
CA VAL A 30 9.29 6.69 3.94
C VAL A 30 8.58 5.97 2.79
N ILE A 31 9.31 5.16 2.01
CA ILE A 31 8.73 4.33 0.93
C ILE A 31 7.58 3.43 1.39
N LEU A 32 7.55 2.98 2.66
CA LEU A 32 6.48 2.12 3.20
C LEU A 32 5.18 2.87 3.51
N LYS A 33 5.23 4.21 3.60
CA LYS A 33 4.04 5.07 3.77
C LYS A 33 3.38 5.43 2.43
N GLN A 34 4.04 5.12 1.31
CA GLN A 34 3.62 5.58 0.00
C GLN A 34 2.49 4.73 -0.59
N ILE A 35 1.71 5.37 -1.46
CA ILE A 35 0.55 4.76 -2.12
C ILE A 35 0.93 4.51 -3.59
N PHE A 36 1.19 3.25 -3.93
CA PHE A 36 1.70 2.84 -5.25
C PHE A 36 0.60 2.73 -6.33
N SER A 37 -0.64 2.49 -5.92
CA SER A 37 -1.74 2.19 -6.84
C SER A 37 -2.61 3.41 -7.12
N ALA A 38 -2.75 3.75 -8.40
CA ALA A 38 -3.69 4.73 -8.93
C ALA A 38 -5.15 4.34 -8.62
N ARG A 39 -5.50 3.05 -8.78
CA ARG A 39 -6.82 2.54 -8.43
C ARG A 39 -7.10 2.67 -6.94
N ALA A 40 -6.18 2.23 -6.08
CA ALA A 40 -6.40 2.31 -4.64
C ALA A 40 -6.43 3.76 -4.15
N GLU A 41 -5.56 4.65 -4.64
CA GLU A 41 -5.65 6.05 -4.26
C GLU A 41 -6.99 6.63 -4.63
N SER A 42 -7.42 6.46 -5.89
CA SER A 42 -8.66 7.09 -6.35
C SER A 42 -9.91 6.61 -5.60
N MET A 43 -9.77 5.54 -4.81
CA MET A 43 -10.74 5.01 -3.85
C MET A 43 -10.49 5.50 -2.41
N GLY A 44 -9.77 6.61 -2.23
CA GLY A 44 -9.41 7.15 -0.92
C GLY A 44 -8.45 6.27 -0.14
N ASN A 45 -7.77 5.32 -0.79
CA ASN A 45 -7.01 4.25 -0.15
C ASN A 45 -7.88 3.26 0.67
N ALA A 46 -9.18 3.18 0.35
CA ALA A 46 -10.10 2.15 0.83
C ALA A 46 -10.04 0.91 -0.08
N PHE A 47 -9.07 0.03 0.18
CA PHE A 47 -8.77 -1.10 -0.69
C PHE A 47 -8.65 -2.44 0.05
N THR A 48 -8.50 -2.46 1.38
CA THR A 48 -8.18 -3.69 2.14
C THR A 48 -9.25 -4.78 1.99
N GLY A 49 -10.53 -4.41 2.00
CA GLY A 49 -11.66 -5.35 1.82
C GLY A 49 -12.00 -5.69 0.36
N ILE A 50 -11.56 -4.86 -0.59
CA ILE A 50 -11.86 -5.02 -2.04
C ILE A 50 -10.66 -5.49 -2.86
N ALA A 51 -9.51 -5.73 -2.23
CA ALA A 51 -8.27 -6.15 -2.88
C ALA A 51 -8.50 -7.35 -3.80
N ASP A 52 -8.36 -7.12 -5.11
CA ASP A 52 -8.71 -8.11 -6.13
C ASP A 52 -7.86 -8.10 -7.42
N ASP A 53 -6.75 -7.36 -7.44
CA ASP A 53 -5.78 -7.33 -8.54
C ASP A 53 -4.33 -7.38 -8.04
N ILE A 54 -3.33 -7.29 -8.92
CA ILE A 54 -1.91 -7.25 -8.54
C ILE A 54 -1.54 -6.13 -7.55
N ASN A 55 -2.30 -5.02 -7.46
CA ASN A 55 -2.05 -3.99 -6.45
C ASN A 55 -2.28 -4.50 -5.02
N SER A 56 -2.97 -5.64 -4.85
CA SER A 56 -3.18 -6.29 -3.54
C SER A 56 -1.87 -6.48 -2.76
N VAL A 57 -0.73 -6.64 -3.45
CA VAL A 57 0.61 -6.68 -2.86
C VAL A 57 0.82 -5.54 -1.84
N PHE A 58 0.33 -4.34 -2.11
CA PHE A 58 0.62 -3.14 -1.31
C PHE A 58 -0.38 -2.86 -0.19
N TYR A 59 -1.53 -3.55 -0.15
CA TYR A 59 -2.63 -3.22 0.78
C TYR A 59 -3.14 -4.42 1.58
N ASN A 60 -3.37 -5.56 0.91
CA ASN A 60 -3.80 -6.79 1.55
C ASN A 60 -3.37 -7.98 0.66
N PRO A 61 -2.26 -8.67 0.97
CA PRO A 61 -1.76 -9.75 0.13
C PRO A 61 -2.76 -10.90 -0.03
N ALA A 62 -3.72 -11.08 0.89
CA ALA A 62 -4.77 -12.08 0.74
C ALA A 62 -5.68 -11.86 -0.50
N GLY A 63 -5.72 -10.62 -1.02
CA GLY A 63 -6.46 -10.24 -2.23
C GLY A 63 -5.86 -10.77 -3.53
N LEU A 64 -4.56 -11.14 -3.54
CA LEU A 64 -3.89 -11.71 -4.71
C LEU A 64 -4.59 -12.96 -5.24
N ILE A 65 -5.32 -13.68 -4.38
CA ILE A 65 -6.09 -14.85 -4.78
C ILE A 65 -7.17 -14.57 -5.84
N SER A 66 -7.59 -13.30 -5.98
CA SER A 66 -8.57 -12.88 -6.97
C SER A 66 -7.99 -12.78 -8.38
N VAL A 67 -6.65 -12.68 -8.49
CA VAL A 67 -5.95 -12.65 -9.77
C VAL A 67 -6.15 -14.01 -10.48
N LYS A 68 -6.48 -13.96 -11.77
CA LYS A 68 -6.81 -15.16 -12.57
C LYS A 68 -5.75 -15.52 -13.61
N SER A 69 -5.14 -14.51 -14.23
CA SER A 69 -4.07 -14.67 -15.23
C SER A 69 -2.74 -14.21 -14.66
N LYS A 70 -1.65 -14.33 -15.41
CA LYS A 70 -0.43 -13.59 -15.04
C LYS A 70 -0.73 -12.12 -15.28
N GLU A 71 -0.20 -11.27 -14.41
CA GLU A 71 -0.25 -9.82 -14.60
C GLU A 71 1.15 -9.25 -14.45
N LEU A 72 1.48 -8.28 -15.30
CA LEU A 72 2.64 -7.41 -15.16
C LEU A 72 2.12 -6.00 -14.91
N LEU A 73 2.50 -5.38 -13.81
CA LEU A 73 2.21 -4.00 -13.49
C LEU A 73 3.48 -3.18 -13.67
N ALA A 74 3.36 -2.04 -14.35
CA ALA A 74 4.31 -0.95 -14.30
C ALA A 74 3.58 0.31 -13.81
N GLY A 75 4.18 1.06 -12.90
CA GLY A 75 3.56 2.24 -12.34
C GLY A 75 4.54 3.36 -12.05
N TYR A 76 4.01 4.57 -12.07
CA TYR A 76 4.71 5.80 -11.74
C TYR A 76 3.87 6.64 -10.79
N VAL A 77 4.50 7.23 -9.78
CA VAL A 77 3.86 8.12 -8.82
C VAL A 77 4.69 9.40 -8.72
N GLN A 78 4.05 10.54 -8.91
CA GLN A 78 4.59 11.83 -8.51
C GLN A 78 3.95 12.20 -7.17
N THR A 79 4.79 12.32 -6.13
CA THR A 79 4.36 12.70 -4.78
C THR A 79 4.62 14.19 -4.52
N VAL A 80 4.73 14.59 -3.26
CA VAL A 80 5.00 15.97 -2.87
C VAL A 80 6.44 16.36 -3.20
N GLY A 81 6.62 17.57 -3.70
CA GLY A 81 7.91 18.08 -4.15
C GLY A 81 8.44 17.28 -5.35
N ASP A 82 9.76 17.13 -5.42
CA ASP A 82 10.44 16.43 -6.50
C ASP A 82 10.54 14.91 -6.26
N THR A 83 9.73 14.38 -5.34
CA THR A 83 9.77 12.97 -4.98
C THR A 83 8.88 12.14 -5.90
N ASN A 84 9.49 11.15 -6.57
CA ASN A 84 8.80 10.24 -7.47
C ASN A 84 9.08 8.78 -7.12
N ILE A 85 8.17 7.90 -7.53
CA ILE A 85 8.23 6.47 -7.26
C ILE A 85 7.95 5.71 -8.55
N GLN A 86 8.73 4.67 -8.79
CA GLN A 86 8.53 3.72 -9.87
C GLN A 86 8.27 2.34 -9.28
N VAL A 87 7.33 1.60 -9.86
CA VAL A 87 6.96 0.27 -9.41
C VAL A 87 6.84 -0.68 -10.58
N VAL A 88 7.40 -1.88 -10.43
CA VAL A 88 7.20 -3.01 -11.34
C VAL A 88 6.82 -4.23 -10.52
N SER A 89 5.70 -4.87 -10.87
CA SER A 89 5.23 -6.08 -10.21
C SER A 89 4.87 -7.14 -11.23
N ILE A 90 5.11 -8.40 -10.90
CA ILE A 90 4.64 -9.55 -11.67
C ILE A 90 3.91 -10.52 -10.74
N THR A 91 2.84 -11.13 -11.22
CA THR A 91 2.06 -12.11 -10.47
C THR A 91 1.79 -13.35 -11.31
N LYS A 92 1.66 -14.50 -10.62
CA LYS A 92 1.27 -15.77 -11.22
C LYS A 92 0.35 -16.52 -10.25
N ALA A 93 -0.85 -16.83 -10.73
CA ALA A 93 -1.80 -17.70 -10.04
C ALA A 93 -1.56 -19.18 -10.39
N PHE A 94 -1.83 -20.05 -9.42
CA PHE A 94 -1.77 -21.50 -9.53
C PHE A 94 -3.12 -22.06 -9.05
N ASP A 95 -3.91 -22.64 -9.96
CA ASP A 95 -5.23 -23.18 -9.61
C ASP A 95 -5.14 -24.46 -8.76
N GLN A 96 -4.08 -25.24 -8.96
CA GLN A 96 -3.67 -26.36 -8.12
C GLN A 96 -2.26 -26.11 -7.61
N GLY A 97 -2.15 -25.28 -6.56
CA GLY A 97 -0.89 -25.01 -5.91
C GLY A 97 -0.34 -26.21 -5.13
N ILE A 98 0.75 -25.99 -4.40
CA ILE A 98 1.50 -27.03 -3.67
C ILE A 98 0.58 -27.79 -2.70
N LEU A 99 -0.42 -27.12 -2.15
CA LEU A 99 -1.35 -27.68 -1.16
C LEU A 99 -2.75 -27.95 -1.74
N HIS A 100 -2.85 -28.19 -3.06
CA HIS A 100 -4.08 -28.50 -3.79
C HIS A 100 -5.20 -27.45 -3.66
N ASN A 101 -4.85 -26.22 -3.31
CA ASN A 101 -5.73 -25.06 -3.29
C ASN A 101 -5.28 -24.03 -4.32
N LYS A 102 -6.15 -23.06 -4.62
CA LYS A 102 -5.73 -21.88 -5.35
C LYS A 102 -4.67 -21.12 -4.55
N GLU A 103 -3.55 -20.83 -5.20
CA GLU A 103 -2.40 -20.13 -4.65
C GLU A 103 -1.97 -19.04 -5.63
N THR A 104 -1.31 -18.00 -5.15
CA THR A 104 -0.80 -16.92 -6.01
C THR A 104 0.51 -16.40 -5.45
N LEU A 105 1.50 -16.25 -6.32
CA LEU A 105 2.78 -15.62 -6.02
C LEU A 105 2.87 -14.30 -6.75
N ALA A 106 3.43 -13.29 -6.09
CA ALA A 106 3.81 -12.05 -6.75
C ALA A 106 5.20 -11.60 -6.30
N PHE A 107 5.85 -10.84 -7.18
CA PHE A 107 7.14 -10.22 -6.94
C PHE A 107 7.06 -8.77 -7.36
N SER A 108 7.53 -7.85 -6.52
CA SER A 108 7.51 -6.42 -6.80
C SER A 108 8.83 -5.76 -6.46
N ILE A 109 9.24 -4.80 -7.29
CA ILE A 109 10.36 -3.89 -7.04
C ILE A 109 9.81 -2.47 -7.13
N CYS A 110 10.12 -1.66 -6.13
CA CYS A 110 9.79 -0.24 -6.09
C CYS A 110 11.06 0.57 -5.87
N SER A 111 11.14 1.73 -6.49
CA SER A 111 12.21 2.71 -6.28
C SER A 111 11.56 4.04 -5.92
N LEU A 112 11.97 4.65 -4.81
CA LEU A 112 11.63 6.03 -4.46
C LEU A 112 12.88 6.88 -4.64
N GLN A 113 12.71 8.04 -5.29
CA GLN A 113 13.76 9.03 -5.43
C GLN A 113 13.19 10.38 -5.04
N SER A 114 13.77 11.00 -4.02
CA SER A 114 13.42 12.36 -3.61
C SER A 114 14.10 13.42 -4.49
N GLY A 115 13.92 14.70 -4.17
CA GLY A 115 14.59 15.80 -4.86
C GLY A 115 16.08 15.90 -4.55
N ILE A 116 16.71 16.85 -5.23
CA ILE A 116 18.06 17.32 -4.89
C ILE A 116 17.92 18.42 -3.83
N ILE A 117 18.75 18.35 -2.80
CA ILE A 117 18.87 19.39 -1.78
C ILE A 117 20.21 20.10 -1.88
N GLU A 118 20.19 21.40 -1.60
CA GLU A 118 21.38 22.22 -1.43
C GLU A 118 21.81 22.20 0.03
N VAL A 119 23.05 21.78 0.27
CA VAL A 119 23.65 21.76 1.61
C VAL A 119 24.81 22.74 1.62
N ASN A 120 24.67 23.78 2.44
CA ASN A 120 25.75 24.72 2.72
C ASN A 120 26.66 24.12 3.78
N LEU A 121 27.90 23.85 3.39
CA LEU A 121 28.94 23.37 4.30
C LEU A 121 29.64 24.58 4.91
N THR A 122 29.75 24.60 6.23
CA THR A 122 30.49 25.61 6.98
C THR A 122 31.76 25.01 7.57
N ASP A 123 32.77 25.84 7.75
CA ASP A 123 33.94 25.51 8.55
C ASP A 123 33.59 25.55 10.06
N PRO A 124 34.45 25.03 10.97
CA PRO A 124 34.14 24.99 12.41
C PRO A 124 33.89 26.36 13.07
N ASP A 125 34.24 27.46 12.41
CA ASP A 125 33.96 28.84 12.83
C ASP A 125 32.66 29.42 12.21
N ASP A 126 31.80 28.55 11.68
CA ASP A 126 30.55 28.86 10.98
C ASP A 126 30.70 29.71 9.71
N THR A 127 31.92 29.88 9.21
CA THR A 127 32.13 30.55 7.93
C THR A 127 31.70 29.66 6.77
N PHE A 128 31.05 30.27 5.77
CA PHE A 128 30.61 29.55 4.58
C PHE A 128 31.81 29.02 3.79
N ARG A 129 31.78 27.72 3.47
CA ARG A 129 32.83 27.05 2.70
C ARG A 129 32.41 26.82 1.25
N GLU A 130 31.35 26.05 1.05
CA GLU A 130 30.83 25.69 -0.27
C GLU A 130 29.37 25.20 -0.17
N THR A 131 28.65 25.25 -1.28
CA THR A 131 27.33 24.59 -1.42
C THR A 131 27.51 23.31 -2.23
N LYS A 132 26.95 22.20 -1.73
CA LYS A 132 26.91 20.93 -2.45
C LYS A 132 25.47 20.48 -2.68
N LEU A 133 25.28 19.79 -3.79
CA LEU A 133 24.02 19.17 -4.16
C LEU A 133 24.04 17.70 -3.75
N TYR A 134 23.01 17.25 -3.07
CA TYR A 134 22.83 15.86 -2.68
C TYR A 134 21.45 15.37 -3.05
N GLN A 135 21.36 14.13 -3.51
CA GLN A 135 20.12 13.37 -3.53
C GLN A 135 19.61 13.18 -2.09
N ALA A 136 18.46 13.79 -1.77
CA ALA A 136 17.97 13.83 -0.39
C ALA A 136 17.68 12.43 0.18
N GLU A 137 17.00 11.60 -0.63
CA GLU A 137 16.63 10.24 -0.28
C GLU A 137 16.53 9.39 -1.55
N LYS A 138 16.95 8.13 -1.42
CA LYS A 138 16.80 7.10 -2.44
C LYS A 138 16.56 5.76 -1.77
N ASP A 139 15.39 5.18 -2.03
CA ASP A 139 14.98 3.91 -1.46
C ASP A 139 14.68 2.87 -2.54
N TYR A 140 14.99 1.62 -2.21
CA TYR A 140 14.57 0.44 -2.94
C TYR A 140 13.75 -0.46 -2.02
N LEU A 141 12.62 -0.95 -2.53
CA LEU A 141 11.75 -1.90 -1.85
C LEU A 141 11.53 -3.11 -2.74
N VAL A 142 11.89 -4.29 -2.25
CA VAL A 142 11.59 -5.57 -2.88
C VAL A 142 10.53 -6.28 -2.06
N ILE A 143 9.50 -6.81 -2.71
CA ILE A 143 8.41 -7.54 -2.06
C ILE A 143 8.22 -8.90 -2.73
N VAL A 144 8.23 -9.96 -1.92
CA VAL A 144 7.77 -11.29 -2.32
C VAL A 144 6.45 -11.55 -1.61
N SER A 145 5.41 -11.88 -2.38
CA SER A 145 4.06 -12.09 -1.87
C SER A 145 3.58 -13.51 -2.15
N TYR A 146 2.90 -14.09 -1.17
CA TYR A 146 2.21 -15.37 -1.32
C TYR A 146 0.80 -15.25 -0.77
N ALA A 147 -0.18 -15.81 -1.49
CA ALA A 147 -1.57 -15.88 -1.06
C ALA A 147 -2.16 -17.26 -1.32
N ARG A 148 -3.07 -17.66 -0.44
CA ARG A 148 -3.74 -18.96 -0.50
C ARG A 148 -5.22 -18.83 -0.16
N LYS A 149 -6.05 -19.60 -0.86
CA LYS A 149 -7.47 -19.78 -0.55
C LYS A 149 -7.71 -20.90 0.47
N PHE A 150 -8.59 -20.66 1.43
CA PHE A 150 -9.08 -21.62 2.42
C PHE A 150 -10.60 -21.77 2.29
N GLY A 151 -11.02 -22.92 1.76
CA GLY A 151 -12.42 -23.16 1.39
C GLY A 151 -12.88 -22.20 0.28
N GLU A 152 -14.15 -21.81 0.32
CA GLU A 152 -14.75 -21.03 -0.76
C GLU A 152 -14.66 -19.51 -0.58
N THR A 153 -14.53 -19.05 0.67
CA THR A 153 -14.77 -17.64 1.03
C THR A 153 -13.60 -16.94 1.73
N ILE A 154 -12.65 -17.67 2.30
CA ILE A 154 -11.53 -17.07 3.04
C ILE A 154 -10.24 -17.22 2.23
N SER A 155 -9.41 -16.20 2.23
CA SER A 155 -8.01 -16.27 1.83
C SER A 155 -7.12 -15.61 2.87
N ALA A 156 -5.87 -16.05 2.89
CA ALA A 156 -4.80 -15.40 3.63
C ALA A 156 -3.65 -15.10 2.68
N GLY A 157 -2.84 -14.12 3.03
CA GLY A 157 -1.63 -13.81 2.30
C GLY A 157 -0.58 -13.19 3.20
N THR A 158 0.65 -13.21 2.72
CA THR A 158 1.79 -12.61 3.41
C THR A 158 2.72 -11.96 2.41
N ASN A 159 3.40 -10.92 2.87
CA ASN A 159 4.52 -10.29 2.17
C ASN A 159 5.80 -10.43 2.99
N ILE A 160 6.91 -10.69 2.31
CA ILE A 160 8.25 -10.45 2.82
C ILE A 160 8.80 -9.25 2.07
N LYS A 161 9.26 -8.24 2.80
CA LYS A 161 9.80 -6.99 2.28
C LYS A 161 11.26 -6.85 2.64
N LEU A 162 12.06 -6.38 1.70
CA LEU A 162 13.43 -5.92 1.93
C LEU A 162 13.51 -4.46 1.49
N ILE A 163 13.92 -3.59 2.41
CA ILE A 163 14.03 -2.16 2.20
C ILE A 163 15.50 -1.80 2.30
N GLN A 164 16.01 -1.10 1.28
CA GLN A 164 17.28 -0.40 1.34
C GLN A 164 16.97 1.09 1.21
N SER A 165 17.43 1.89 2.16
CA SER A 165 17.26 3.34 2.13
C SER A 165 18.60 4.03 2.25
N THR A 166 18.82 5.07 1.44
CA THR A 166 20.00 5.93 1.48
C THR A 166 19.57 7.38 1.64
N LEU A 167 20.01 8.03 2.72
CA LEU A 167 19.77 9.44 3.02
C LEU A 167 21.00 10.29 2.73
N VAL A 168 20.79 11.41 2.04
CA VAL A 168 21.82 12.41 1.67
C VAL A 168 23.06 11.74 1.07
N GLU A 169 22.84 10.71 0.25
CA GLU A 169 23.87 9.88 -0.42
C GLU A 169 24.87 9.13 0.48
N MET A 170 24.89 9.39 1.79
CA MET A 170 25.94 8.92 2.70
C MET A 170 25.46 7.86 3.67
N TYR A 171 24.22 7.95 4.12
CA TYR A 171 23.72 7.10 5.20
C TYR A 171 22.81 6.03 4.64
N SER A 172 23.30 4.80 4.59
CA SER A 172 22.55 3.66 4.05
C SER A 172 22.17 2.67 5.13
N ALA A 173 20.94 2.17 5.07
CA ALA A 173 20.40 1.16 5.96
C ALA A 173 19.63 0.10 5.15
N ILE A 174 19.66 -1.14 5.63
CA ILE A 174 18.85 -2.24 5.10
C ILE A 174 18.03 -2.83 6.24
N VAL A 175 16.75 -3.07 5.99
CA VAL A 175 15.82 -3.64 6.95
C VAL A 175 14.80 -4.54 6.26
N SER A 176 14.29 -5.54 6.98
CA SER A 176 13.22 -6.40 6.50
C SER A 176 11.90 -6.11 7.20
N GLY A 177 10.81 -6.35 6.49
CA GLY A 177 9.45 -6.19 7.01
C GLY A 177 8.53 -7.30 6.52
N PHE A 178 7.42 -7.49 7.22
CA PHE A 178 6.44 -8.52 6.92
C PHE A 178 5.02 -7.95 6.95
N ASP A 179 4.18 -8.44 6.05
CA ASP A 179 2.74 -8.22 6.12
C ASP A 179 2.01 -9.53 6.28
N ILE A 180 0.87 -9.49 6.96
CA ILE A 180 -0.08 -10.61 7.06
C ILE A 180 -1.47 -10.07 6.76
N GLY A 181 -2.18 -10.74 5.85
CA GLY A 181 -3.49 -10.35 5.41
C GLY A 181 -4.49 -11.50 5.47
N LEU A 182 -5.73 -11.17 5.78
CA LEU A 182 -6.91 -12.03 5.65
C LEU A 182 -7.94 -11.32 4.79
N LEU A 183 -8.67 -12.09 3.99
CA LEU A 183 -9.78 -11.61 3.18
C LEU A 183 -10.91 -12.62 3.21
N TYR A 184 -12.10 -12.16 3.60
CA TYR A 184 -13.35 -12.89 3.48
C TYR A 184 -14.16 -12.29 2.32
N LYS A 185 -14.48 -13.11 1.33
CA LYS A 185 -15.27 -12.72 0.17
C LYS A 185 -16.44 -13.69 -0.01
N LYS A 186 -17.66 -13.18 0.09
CA LYS A 186 -18.88 -13.95 -0.14
C LYS A 186 -19.91 -13.11 -0.87
N ASN A 187 -20.41 -13.64 -1.99
CA ASN A 187 -21.31 -12.94 -2.89
C ASN A 187 -20.67 -11.61 -3.32
N ASN A 188 -21.30 -10.50 -2.93
CA ASN A 188 -20.90 -9.15 -3.23
C ASN A 188 -20.11 -8.48 -2.10
N LEU A 189 -19.97 -9.12 -0.94
CA LEU A 189 -19.31 -8.56 0.24
C LEU A 189 -17.84 -9.02 0.29
N GLY A 190 -16.94 -8.06 0.50
CA GLY A 190 -15.56 -8.27 0.88
C GLY A 190 -15.27 -7.66 2.25
N LEU A 191 -14.61 -8.42 3.13
CA LEU A 191 -14.10 -7.96 4.43
C LEU A 191 -12.63 -8.32 4.52
N GLY A 192 -11.76 -7.34 4.78
CA GLY A 192 -10.32 -7.52 4.83
C GLY A 192 -9.75 -7.09 6.17
N LEU A 193 -8.70 -7.77 6.60
CA LEU A 193 -7.85 -7.40 7.72
C LEU A 193 -6.40 -7.53 7.27
N CYS A 194 -5.57 -6.53 7.51
CA CYS A 194 -4.15 -6.62 7.22
C CYS A 194 -3.32 -5.91 8.29
N LEU A 195 -2.25 -6.57 8.73
CA LEU A 195 -1.19 -5.96 9.52
C LEU A 195 0.04 -5.84 8.63
N GLN A 196 0.52 -4.62 8.43
CA GLN A 196 1.60 -4.30 7.50
C GLN A 196 2.84 -3.80 8.22
N ASN A 197 4.01 -4.04 7.62
CA ASN A 197 5.30 -3.49 8.04
C ASN A 197 5.74 -3.95 9.44
N ILE A 198 5.42 -5.20 9.80
CA ILE A 198 5.95 -5.84 11.00
C ILE A 198 7.45 -6.05 10.79
N GLY A 199 8.30 -5.45 11.61
CA GLY A 199 9.75 -5.56 11.42
C GLY A 199 10.54 -4.82 12.50
N GLN A 200 11.87 -4.88 12.36
CA GLN A 200 12.78 -4.14 13.24
C GLN A 200 12.91 -2.69 12.78
N GLU A 201 13.41 -1.83 13.67
CA GLU A 201 13.75 -0.44 13.34
C GLU A 201 14.78 -0.36 12.22
N ILE A 202 14.64 0.63 11.34
CA ILE A 202 15.68 0.99 10.37
C ILE A 202 16.75 1.83 11.06
N LYS A 203 18.02 1.44 10.91
CA LYS A 203 19.15 2.09 11.59
C LYS A 203 20.18 2.60 10.57
N TYR A 204 20.29 3.92 10.46
CA TYR A 204 21.28 4.59 9.61
C TYR A 204 22.61 4.84 10.33
N LYS A 205 22.56 4.95 11.67
CA LYS A 205 23.69 5.06 12.57
C LYS A 205 23.40 4.25 13.84
N GLU A 206 23.42 4.91 15.01
CA GLU A 206 23.27 4.27 16.32
C GLU A 206 21.80 4.14 16.74
N VAL A 207 20.97 5.14 16.41
CA VAL A 207 19.55 5.18 16.74
C VAL A 207 18.73 4.63 15.57
N GLY A 208 17.70 3.85 15.90
CA GLY A 208 16.77 3.29 14.92
C GLY A 208 15.42 3.98 14.95
N ASP A 209 14.80 4.07 13.78
CA ASP A 209 13.43 4.53 13.63
C ASP A 209 12.53 3.31 13.34
N PRO A 210 11.41 3.13 14.05
CA PRO A 210 10.51 2.01 13.81
C PRO A 210 9.91 2.07 12.41
N LEU A 211 9.59 0.92 11.83
CA LEU A 211 8.82 0.86 10.58
C LEU A 211 7.38 1.32 10.84
N PRO A 212 6.68 1.89 9.84
CA PRO A 212 5.29 2.31 9.96
C PRO A 212 4.36 1.10 10.01
N LEU A 213 4.29 0.42 11.16
CA LEU A 213 3.37 -0.68 11.39
C LEU A 213 1.94 -0.17 11.30
N ASN A 214 1.18 -0.72 10.33
CA ASN A 214 -0.18 -0.30 10.04
C ASN A 214 -1.13 -1.47 10.21
N MET A 215 -2.19 -1.28 10.98
CA MET A 215 -3.35 -2.15 10.99
C MET A 215 -4.43 -1.57 10.08
N ARG A 216 -4.95 -2.40 9.18
CA ARG A 216 -6.02 -2.04 8.24
C ARG A 216 -7.21 -2.98 8.39
N ILE A 217 -8.40 -2.42 8.52
CA ILE A 217 -9.66 -3.15 8.55
C ILE A 217 -10.57 -2.56 7.48
N GLY A 218 -10.94 -3.39 6.51
CA GLY A 218 -11.64 -2.94 5.31
C GLY A 218 -12.92 -3.69 5.04
N ALA A 219 -13.89 -3.00 4.46
CA ALA A 219 -15.10 -3.61 3.95
C ALA A 219 -15.45 -3.01 2.58
N GLY A 220 -16.07 -3.81 1.71
CA GLY A 220 -16.61 -3.30 0.47
C GLY A 220 -17.72 -4.16 -0.09
N VAL A 221 -18.58 -3.50 -0.87
CA VAL A 221 -19.73 -4.14 -1.52
C VAL A 221 -19.66 -3.88 -3.01
N THR A 222 -19.64 -4.95 -3.80
CA THR A 222 -19.73 -4.92 -5.25
C THR A 222 -21.18 -4.91 -5.70
N THR A 223 -21.49 -4.08 -6.68
CA THR A 223 -22.79 -3.99 -7.33
C THR A 223 -22.61 -4.23 -8.83
N PRO A 224 -23.70 -4.45 -9.60
CA PRO A 224 -23.60 -4.56 -11.05
C PRO A 224 -22.99 -3.33 -11.74
N PHE A 225 -23.04 -2.17 -11.10
CA PHE A 225 -22.58 -0.89 -11.67
C PHE A 225 -21.24 -0.44 -11.12
N GLY A 226 -20.62 -1.15 -10.17
CA GLY A 226 -19.49 -0.61 -9.44
C GLY A 226 -19.23 -1.24 -8.09
N LEU A 227 -18.53 -0.54 -7.20
CA LEU A 227 -18.34 -0.92 -5.80
C LEU A 227 -18.21 0.29 -4.89
N VAL A 228 -18.47 0.08 -3.60
CA VAL A 228 -18.21 1.03 -2.52
C VAL A 228 -17.34 0.34 -1.49
N ALA A 229 -16.40 1.07 -0.91
CA ALA A 229 -15.46 0.57 0.07
C ALA A 229 -15.25 1.55 1.22
N VAL A 230 -14.91 1.00 2.38
CA VAL A 230 -14.48 1.72 3.57
C VAL A 230 -13.29 1.00 4.19
N ASP A 231 -12.26 1.74 4.60
CA ASP A 231 -11.14 1.22 5.39
C ASP A 231 -10.94 2.08 6.64
N PHE A 232 -10.73 1.41 7.77
CA PHE A 232 -10.15 1.97 8.99
C PHE A 232 -8.67 1.60 9.02
N ILE A 233 -7.82 2.59 9.26
CA ILE A 233 -6.36 2.42 9.35
C ILE A 233 -5.90 2.98 10.68
N SER A 234 -5.08 2.22 11.38
CA SER A 234 -4.36 2.67 12.58
C SER A 234 -2.88 2.43 12.34
N ASP A 235 -2.06 3.43 12.64
CA ASP A 235 -0.59 3.32 12.64
C ASP A 235 -0.05 3.25 14.07
N LEU A 236 1.28 3.11 14.22
CA LEU A 236 1.98 3.15 15.52
C LEU A 236 1.82 4.46 16.28
N GLU A 237 1.47 5.54 15.57
CA GLU A 237 1.22 6.86 16.16
C GLU A 237 -0.20 6.91 16.77
N ASN A 238 -0.96 5.79 16.73
CA ASN A 238 -2.34 5.65 17.18
C ASN A 238 -3.32 6.62 16.49
N GLU A 239 -2.96 7.10 15.30
CA GLU A 239 -3.86 7.93 14.51
C GLU A 239 -4.85 7.02 13.78
N ILE A 240 -6.12 7.13 14.17
CA ILE A 240 -7.21 6.43 13.48
C ILE A 240 -7.59 7.26 12.26
N LYS A 241 -7.44 6.65 11.08
CA LYS A 241 -7.74 7.21 9.77
C LYS A 241 -8.90 6.44 9.14
N LEU A 242 -9.82 7.16 8.51
CA LEU A 242 -10.99 6.57 7.85
C LEU A 242 -11.00 6.94 6.37
N ASN A 243 -11.12 5.93 5.52
CA ASN A 243 -11.09 6.07 4.08
C ASN A 243 -12.39 5.58 3.48
N LEU A 244 -12.94 6.35 2.55
CA LEU A 244 -14.13 6.03 1.78
C LEU A 244 -13.79 6.03 0.30
N GLY A 245 -14.33 5.06 -0.44
CA GLY A 245 -14.11 4.96 -1.88
C GLY A 245 -15.32 4.45 -2.63
N THR A 246 -15.51 4.93 -3.85
CA THR A 246 -16.51 4.42 -4.79
C THR A 246 -15.94 4.28 -6.19
N GLU A 247 -16.26 3.18 -6.86
CA GLU A 247 -15.90 2.90 -8.25
C GLU A 247 -17.19 2.69 -9.03
N TYR A 248 -17.40 3.45 -10.11
CA TYR A 248 -18.51 3.29 -11.03
C TYR A 248 -18.00 2.76 -12.37
N ARG A 249 -18.67 1.75 -12.93
CA ARG A 249 -18.26 1.02 -14.12
C ARG A 249 -19.20 1.31 -15.28
N ILE A 250 -18.62 1.75 -16.39
CA ILE A 250 -19.32 1.95 -17.65
C ILE A 250 -18.93 0.79 -18.57
N LYS A 251 -19.83 -0.19 -18.69
CA LYS A 251 -19.68 -1.39 -19.53
C LYS A 251 -18.39 -2.20 -19.26
N ASP A 252 -17.87 -2.13 -18.03
CA ASP A 252 -16.58 -2.72 -17.63
C ASP A 252 -15.35 -2.25 -18.43
N ILE A 253 -15.49 -1.21 -19.26
CA ILE A 253 -14.41 -0.60 -20.05
C ILE A 253 -13.86 0.61 -19.32
N ILE A 254 -14.73 1.47 -18.79
CA ILE A 254 -14.32 2.70 -18.10
C ILE A 254 -14.73 2.60 -16.64
N MET A 255 -13.80 2.94 -15.74
CA MET A 255 -14.02 2.98 -14.31
C MET A 255 -13.78 4.40 -13.82
N LEU A 256 -14.81 5.03 -13.28
CA LEU A 256 -14.72 6.34 -12.63
C LEU A 256 -14.65 6.12 -11.12
N ARG A 257 -13.66 6.74 -10.47
CA ARG A 257 -13.40 6.52 -9.05
C ARG A 257 -13.34 7.82 -8.29
N LEU A 258 -13.93 7.80 -7.10
CA LEU A 258 -13.93 8.90 -6.15
C LEU A 258 -13.56 8.35 -4.78
N GLY A 259 -12.79 9.14 -4.04
CA GLY A 259 -12.35 8.77 -2.71
C GLY A 259 -12.24 9.97 -1.80
N TYR A 260 -12.41 9.69 -0.51
CA TYR A 260 -12.37 10.68 0.55
C TYR A 260 -11.66 10.12 1.77
N LYS A 261 -10.69 10.88 2.29
CA LYS A 261 -9.85 10.54 3.43
C LYS A 261 -10.22 11.45 4.61
N ILE A 262 -10.52 10.85 5.75
CA ILE A 262 -10.99 11.52 6.97
C ILE A 262 -9.93 11.35 8.05
N TRP A 263 -9.65 12.43 8.79
CA TRP A 263 -8.59 12.50 9.82
C TRP A 263 -7.18 12.31 9.26
N TYR A 264 -6.95 12.92 8.09
CA TYR A 264 -5.64 13.08 7.49
C TYR A 264 -5.24 14.56 7.53
N ASP A 265 -3.95 14.83 7.71
CA ASP A 265 -3.41 16.20 7.74
C ASP A 265 -3.40 16.88 6.37
N LEU A 266 -3.11 16.11 5.32
CA LEU A 266 -2.84 16.63 3.97
C LEU A 266 -3.86 16.14 2.94
N ASP A 267 -3.99 14.83 2.77
CA ASP A 267 -4.84 14.26 1.73
C ASP A 267 -6.30 14.33 2.11
N THR A 268 -7.16 14.78 1.18
CA THR A 268 -8.61 14.87 1.43
C THR A 268 -9.42 14.16 0.34
N PHE A 269 -9.37 14.66 -0.90
CA PHE A 269 -10.13 14.10 -2.02
C PHE A 269 -9.24 13.44 -3.05
N SER A 270 -9.72 12.34 -3.60
CA SER A 270 -9.05 11.62 -4.69
C SER A 270 -10.01 11.28 -5.82
N PHE A 271 -9.50 11.33 -7.05
CA PHE A 271 -10.23 11.03 -8.28
C PHE A 271 -9.45 10.03 -9.10
N GLY A 272 -10.13 9.23 -9.92
CA GLY A 272 -9.44 8.35 -10.85
C GLY A 272 -10.25 7.89 -12.03
N LEU A 273 -9.50 7.48 -13.04
CA LEU A 273 -9.99 6.91 -14.28
C LEU A 273 -9.28 5.59 -14.52
N GLY A 274 -10.04 4.52 -14.70
CA GLY A 274 -9.57 3.23 -15.18
C GLY A 274 -10.09 2.97 -16.59
N ILE A 275 -9.24 2.38 -17.43
CA ILE A 275 -9.61 1.93 -18.77
C ILE A 275 -9.16 0.49 -18.93
N ASN A 276 -10.12 -0.41 -19.16
CA ASN A 276 -9.86 -1.80 -19.53
C ASN A 276 -9.96 -1.94 -21.05
N TRP A 277 -8.86 -2.34 -21.68
CA TRP A 277 -8.80 -2.62 -23.11
C TRP A 277 -8.15 -3.99 -23.34
N LYS A 278 -8.99 -5.01 -23.59
CA LYS A 278 -8.55 -6.40 -23.80
C LYS A 278 -7.69 -6.91 -22.63
N TYR A 279 -6.38 -6.98 -22.84
CA TYR A 279 -5.37 -7.48 -21.90
C TYR A 279 -4.64 -6.36 -21.16
N ILE A 280 -4.95 -5.09 -21.46
CA ILE A 280 -4.31 -3.93 -20.85
C ILE A 280 -5.33 -3.23 -19.97
N LYS A 281 -4.93 -2.91 -18.74
CA LYS A 281 -5.63 -1.98 -17.87
C LYS A 281 -4.75 -0.75 -17.66
N PHE A 282 -5.31 0.42 -17.85
CA PHE A 282 -4.67 1.69 -17.55
C PHE A 282 -5.44 2.34 -16.40
N ASP A 283 -4.75 2.70 -15.32
CA ASP A 283 -5.32 3.43 -14.21
C ASP A 283 -4.57 4.74 -14.02
N PHE A 284 -5.32 5.83 -13.93
CA PHE A 284 -4.84 7.16 -13.52
C PHE A 284 -5.54 7.56 -12.23
N GLY A 285 -4.77 8.08 -11.27
CA GLY A 285 -5.28 8.55 -9.98
C GLY A 285 -4.69 9.90 -9.63
N LEU A 286 -5.53 10.80 -9.14
CA LEU A 286 -5.18 12.15 -8.69
C LEU A 286 -5.60 12.30 -7.22
N SER A 287 -4.77 12.92 -6.40
CA SER A 287 -5.10 13.25 -5.01
C SER A 287 -4.88 14.73 -4.76
N LEU A 288 -5.87 15.38 -4.17
CA LEU A 288 -5.82 16.79 -3.78
C LEU A 288 -5.33 16.90 -2.35
N LEU A 289 -4.32 17.73 -2.17
CA LEU A 289 -3.70 17.99 -0.88
C LEU A 289 -4.18 19.34 -0.35
N SER A 290 -4.40 19.43 0.96
CA SER A 290 -4.87 20.66 1.61
C SER A 290 -3.84 21.79 1.57
N ARG A 291 -2.54 21.43 1.57
CA ARG A 291 -1.40 22.37 1.62
C ARG A 291 -0.47 22.33 0.40
N PHE A 292 -0.63 21.33 -0.47
CA PHE A 292 0.17 21.16 -1.69
C PHE A 292 -0.77 21.08 -2.90
N ASN A 293 -0.26 21.25 -4.13
CA ASN A 293 -1.14 21.26 -5.32
C ASN A 293 -1.88 19.93 -5.53
N TYR A 294 -1.17 18.87 -5.89
CA TYR A 294 -1.75 17.55 -6.13
C TYR A 294 -0.63 16.51 -6.21
N THR A 295 -1.00 15.24 -6.02
CA THR A 295 -0.17 14.10 -6.40
C THR A 295 -0.89 13.30 -7.46
N TYR A 296 -0.14 12.62 -8.33
CA TYR A 296 -0.74 11.78 -9.35
C TYR A 296 -0.01 10.46 -9.51
N ARG A 297 -0.74 9.47 -10.03
CA ARG A 297 -0.28 8.10 -10.19
C ARG A 297 -0.77 7.55 -11.51
N THR A 298 0.05 6.74 -12.13
CA THR A 298 -0.34 5.90 -13.26
C THR A 298 0.04 4.45 -12.99
N ASN A 299 -0.83 3.52 -13.34
CA ASN A 299 -0.49 2.11 -13.45
C ASN A 299 -0.92 1.59 -14.81
N VAL A 300 -0.09 0.75 -15.40
CA VAL A 300 -0.41 -0.07 -16.57
C VAL A 300 -0.29 -1.52 -16.14
N ILE A 301 -1.36 -2.29 -16.30
CA ILE A 301 -1.41 -3.71 -15.96
C ILE A 301 -1.64 -4.49 -17.26
N PHE A 302 -0.69 -5.35 -17.62
CA PHE A 302 -0.79 -6.25 -18.75
C PHE A 302 -1.12 -7.68 -18.26
N GLN A 303 -2.16 -8.28 -18.82
CA GLN A 303 -2.67 -9.60 -18.45
C GLN A 303 -2.35 -10.63 -19.53
N PHE A 304 -1.71 -11.75 -19.17
CA PHE A 304 -1.28 -12.79 -20.12
C PHE A 304 -1.19 -14.19 -19.51
#